data_AF-X1AH66-F1
#
_entry.id   AF-X1AH66-F1
#
_cell.length_a   1.000
_cell.length_b   1.000
_cell.length_c   1.000
_cell.angle_alpha   90.00
_cell.angle_beta   90.00
_cell.angle_gamma   90.00
#
_symmetry.space_group_name_H-M   'P 1'
#
loop_
_entity.id
_entity.type
_entity.pdbx_description
1 polymer ?
#
loop_
_entity_poly.entity_id
_entity_poly.type
_entity_poly.pdbx_seq_one_letter_code
_entity_poly.pdbx_strand_id
1 'polypeptide(L)'
;MAGRTGTGRETAVKDFLEEFAKNKPVPPDVCYVNNFNDPYEPKAIELLQGKGKIFKRDMANLIDEVRRVLPEVFKSEDYAAKRDATMKTIKEERKKLFEQLNKRAQDEGFILQSTPTGLLIIPVVDGKPQSEQDFMSLKPELKDKIQKKKEKLSIDLRSAVRHLRGLEGKVNEALKKLNHEVAHYVIDHLVDDIKEKYKKFTEVVTYLKEVQNDILDNITEFLKENEDSSSDFLAPWMSKIPLKKYEVNVIIDNSSLQGAPVIIEHNPTYRNLFGRIEKEAQLGVLTTDFTMIHAGSLHKANGGFLVLTVEELLKNLFSWEGLKTALMNGRIIIEEAGERLGFITTRGLKPAPIPLNIKVVLLGNPLLYHIIYMMDM
;
A
#
# COMPACT_ATOMS: atom_id res chain seq x y z
N MET A 1 21.60 32.53 -23.58
CA MET A 1 21.98 33.10 -24.89
C MET A 1 21.10 34.30 -25.20
N ALA A 2 21.72 35.45 -25.46
CA ALA A 2 21.04 36.69 -25.77
C ALA A 2 21.18 37.04 -27.26
N GLY A 3 20.11 37.53 -27.89
CA GLY A 3 20.11 37.87 -29.32
C GLY A 3 18.77 38.43 -29.78
N ARG A 4 18.69 38.89 -31.03
CA ARG A 4 17.45 39.45 -31.61
C ARG A 4 16.42 38.34 -31.90
N THR A 5 15.12 38.67 -31.80
CA THR A 5 14.02 37.78 -32.17
C THR A 5 14.06 37.43 -33.67
N GLY A 6 13.58 36.24 -34.05
CA GLY A 6 13.49 35.81 -35.46
C GLY A 6 14.79 35.32 -36.11
N THR A 7 15.84 35.02 -35.33
CA THR A 7 17.18 34.65 -35.83
C THR A 7 17.45 33.14 -35.93
N GLY A 8 16.44 32.29 -35.73
CA GLY A 8 16.63 30.82 -35.74
C GLY A 8 17.46 30.26 -34.56
N ARG A 9 17.67 31.07 -33.51
CA ARG A 9 18.52 30.72 -32.35
C ARG A 9 18.11 29.42 -31.67
N GLU A 10 16.81 29.20 -31.50
CA GLU A 10 16.32 28.00 -30.84
C GLU A 10 16.72 26.74 -31.62
N THR A 11 16.52 26.74 -32.94
CA THR A 11 16.95 25.64 -33.83
C THR A 11 18.46 25.44 -33.76
N ALA A 12 19.25 26.50 -33.88
CA ALA A 12 20.71 26.39 -33.81
C ALA A 12 21.20 25.84 -32.45
N VAL A 13 20.59 26.27 -31.34
CA VAL A 13 20.89 25.77 -29.99
C VAL A 13 20.50 24.30 -29.87
N LYS A 14 19.31 23.95 -30.34
CA LYS A 14 18.80 22.59 -30.32
C LYS A 14 19.75 21.65 -31.06
N ASP A 15 20.08 21.96 -32.31
CA ASP A 15 20.93 21.11 -33.15
C ASP A 15 22.31 20.90 -32.51
N PHE A 16 22.91 21.98 -31.99
CA PHE A 16 24.20 21.92 -31.28
C PHE A 16 24.12 21.06 -30.00
N LEU A 17 23.07 21.24 -29.20
CA LEU A 17 22.88 20.47 -27.96
C LEU A 17 22.61 19.01 -28.25
N GLU A 18 21.81 18.68 -29.28
CA GLU A 18 21.53 17.31 -29.68
C GLU A 18 22.80 16.58 -30.17
N GLU A 19 23.66 17.26 -30.94
CA GLU A 19 24.95 16.71 -31.34
C GLU A 19 25.85 16.45 -30.14
N PHE A 20 25.91 17.39 -29.19
CA PHE A 20 26.70 17.22 -27.97
C PHE A 20 26.14 16.13 -27.04
N ALA A 21 24.81 16.03 -26.93
CA ALA A 21 24.12 15.13 -26.00
C ALA A 21 24.24 13.66 -26.41
N LYS A 22 24.44 13.34 -27.70
CA LYS A 22 24.71 11.99 -28.19
C LYS A 22 25.94 11.33 -27.54
N ASN A 23 26.91 12.14 -27.12
CA ASN A 23 28.15 11.66 -26.50
C ASN A 23 28.08 11.61 -24.96
N LYS A 24 26.89 11.85 -24.37
CA LYS A 24 26.66 11.81 -22.93
C LYS A 24 25.96 10.49 -22.53
N PRO A 25 26.16 10.00 -21.29
CA PRO A 25 25.47 8.81 -20.82
C PRO A 25 23.96 9.03 -20.80
N VAL A 26 23.21 7.97 -21.07
CA VAL A 26 21.75 7.99 -20.91
C VAL A 26 21.42 8.02 -19.41
N PRO A 27 20.55 8.93 -18.95
CA PRO A 27 20.12 8.98 -17.56
C PRO A 27 19.30 7.75 -17.14
N PRO A 28 19.22 7.46 -15.83
CA PRO A 28 18.40 6.37 -15.31
C PRO A 28 16.90 6.59 -15.58
N ASP A 29 16.13 5.51 -15.60
CA ASP A 29 14.67 5.55 -15.47
C ASP A 29 14.32 5.94 -14.03
N VAL A 30 13.16 6.59 -13.85
CA VAL A 30 12.65 6.97 -12.52
C VAL A 30 11.22 6.51 -12.35
N CYS A 31 10.94 5.87 -11.23
CA CYS A 31 9.59 5.51 -10.84
C CYS A 31 9.27 5.91 -9.40
N TYR A 32 7.98 6.13 -9.15
CA TYR A 32 7.41 6.21 -7.80
C TYR A 32 6.75 4.88 -7.44
N VAL A 33 6.96 4.48 -6.20
CA VAL A 33 6.31 3.34 -5.57
C VAL A 33 5.62 3.78 -4.27
N ASN A 34 4.63 3.00 -3.83
CA ASN A 34 3.96 3.27 -2.57
C ASN A 34 4.95 3.23 -1.38
N ASN A 35 4.64 4.01 -0.35
CA ASN A 35 5.28 3.90 0.94
C ASN A 35 4.29 3.28 1.93
N PHE A 36 4.56 2.04 2.35
CA PHE A 36 3.66 1.29 3.22
C PHE A 36 3.56 1.87 4.65
N ASN A 37 4.54 2.68 5.08
CA ASN A 37 4.49 3.36 6.38
C ASN A 37 3.67 4.66 6.32
N ASP A 38 3.80 5.42 5.22
CA ASP A 38 3.01 6.63 4.98
C ASP A 38 2.67 6.75 3.48
N PRO A 39 1.46 6.33 3.06
CA PRO A 39 1.04 6.38 1.65
C PRO A 39 1.03 7.80 1.05
N TYR A 40 1.06 8.85 1.88
CA TYR A 40 1.16 10.23 1.41
C TYR A 40 2.57 10.63 1.00
N GLU A 41 3.59 9.81 1.28
CA GLU A 41 4.99 10.08 0.93
C GLU A 41 5.57 8.97 0.01
N PRO A 42 5.15 8.90 -1.27
CA PRO A 42 5.66 7.90 -2.22
C PRO A 42 7.17 7.93 -2.35
N LYS A 43 7.80 6.76 -2.46
CA LYS A 43 9.26 6.63 -2.60
C LYS A 43 9.66 6.68 -4.06
N ALA A 44 10.73 7.40 -4.36
CA ALA A 44 11.35 7.39 -5.68
C ALA A 44 12.37 6.24 -5.76
N ILE A 45 12.46 5.59 -6.92
CA ILE A 45 13.48 4.58 -7.21
C ILE A 45 14.10 4.93 -8.56
N GLU A 46 15.43 4.97 -8.60
CA GLU A 46 16.20 5.10 -9.83
C GLU A 46 16.64 3.73 -10.36
N LEU A 47 16.42 3.50 -11.64
CA LEU A 47 16.72 2.24 -12.32
C LEU A 47 17.56 2.49 -13.57
N LEU A 48 18.35 1.51 -13.98
CA LEU A 48 19.07 1.62 -15.26
C LEU A 48 18.08 1.81 -16.43
N GLN A 49 18.56 2.40 -17.51
CA GLN A 49 17.79 2.67 -18.73
C GLN A 49 16.91 1.49 -19.14
N GLY A 50 15.61 1.75 -19.31
CA GLY A 50 14.59 0.78 -19.74
C GLY A 50 14.19 -0.27 -18.70
N LYS A 51 14.82 -0.29 -17.51
CA LYS A 51 14.46 -1.21 -16.42
C LYS A 51 13.20 -0.78 -15.69
N GLY A 52 12.78 0.48 -15.75
CA GLY A 52 11.56 0.97 -15.10
C GLY A 52 10.31 0.24 -15.59
N LYS A 53 10.13 0.13 -16.91
CA LYS A 53 9.03 -0.63 -17.52
C LYS A 53 9.08 -2.12 -17.19
N ILE A 54 10.28 -2.69 -17.16
CA ILE A 54 10.47 -4.11 -16.80
C ILE A 54 10.05 -4.33 -15.34
N PHE A 55 10.49 -3.45 -14.43
CA PHE A 55 10.15 -3.52 -13.01
C PHE A 55 8.64 -3.39 -12.78
N LYS A 56 7.98 -2.43 -13.46
CA LYS A 56 6.52 -2.31 -13.44
C LYS A 56 5.81 -3.61 -13.83
N ARG A 57 6.27 -4.27 -14.90
CA ARG A 57 5.70 -5.54 -15.36
C ARG A 57 5.99 -6.68 -14.38
N ASP A 58 7.20 -6.77 -13.86
CA ASP A 58 7.58 -7.81 -12.90
C ASP A 58 6.74 -7.69 -11.62
N MET A 59 6.50 -6.47 -11.12
CA MET A 59 5.62 -6.22 -9.99
C MET A 59 4.16 -6.62 -10.26
N ALA A 60 3.62 -6.28 -11.43
CA ALA A 60 2.29 -6.71 -11.81
C ALA A 60 2.16 -8.24 -11.84
N ASN A 61 3.14 -8.92 -12.46
CA ASN A 61 3.19 -10.38 -12.52
C ASN A 61 3.31 -11.02 -11.12
N LEU A 62 4.14 -10.45 -10.23
CA LEU A 62 4.26 -10.90 -8.84
C LEU A 62 2.90 -10.91 -8.15
N ILE A 63 2.17 -9.79 -8.24
CA ILE A 63 0.88 -9.65 -7.55
C ILE A 63 -0.16 -10.59 -8.15
N ASP A 64 -0.20 -10.74 -9.48
CA ASP A 64 -1.08 -11.71 -10.13
C ASP A 64 -0.75 -13.15 -9.72
N GLU A 65 0.52 -13.48 -9.58
CA GLU A 65 0.95 -14.81 -9.15
C GLU A 65 0.62 -15.07 -7.68
N VAL A 66 0.83 -14.10 -6.77
CA VAL A 66 0.42 -14.20 -5.37
C VAL A 66 -1.09 -14.45 -5.28
N ARG A 67 -1.91 -13.71 -6.04
CA ARG A 67 -3.37 -13.89 -6.07
C ARG A 67 -3.80 -15.25 -6.58
N ARG A 68 -3.00 -15.89 -7.43
CA ARG A 68 -3.27 -17.21 -7.97
C ARG A 68 -2.82 -18.32 -7.02
N VAL A 69 -1.59 -18.25 -6.53
CA VAL A 69 -0.95 -19.35 -5.78
C VAL A 69 -1.40 -19.37 -4.33
N LEU A 70 -1.58 -18.20 -3.69
CA LEU A 70 -1.90 -18.14 -2.27
C LEU A 70 -3.24 -18.85 -1.96
N PRO A 71 -4.38 -18.55 -2.61
CA PRO A 71 -5.63 -19.25 -2.34
C PRO A 71 -5.55 -20.76 -2.55
N GLU A 72 -4.85 -21.22 -3.59
CA GLU A 72 -4.68 -22.64 -3.88
C GLU A 72 -3.93 -23.37 -2.76
N VAL A 73 -2.89 -22.76 -2.19
CA VAL A 73 -2.16 -23.33 -1.06
C VAL A 73 -3.04 -23.43 0.18
N PHE A 74 -3.91 -22.45 0.44
CA PHE A 74 -4.88 -22.50 1.55
C PHE A 74 -6.04 -23.49 1.30
N LYS A 75 -6.25 -23.95 0.06
CA LYS A 75 -7.20 -25.02 -0.30
C LYS A 75 -6.55 -26.42 -0.32
N SER A 76 -5.23 -26.51 -0.19
CA SER A 76 -4.49 -27.77 -0.28
C SER A 76 -4.75 -28.74 0.88
N GLU A 77 -4.62 -30.04 0.61
CA GLU A 77 -4.68 -31.08 1.64
C GLU A 77 -3.55 -30.94 2.68
N ASP A 78 -2.35 -30.51 2.25
CA ASP A 78 -1.22 -30.27 3.13
C ASP A 78 -1.51 -29.18 4.16
N TYR A 79 -2.16 -28.08 3.75
CA TYR A 79 -2.60 -27.04 4.67
C TYR A 79 -3.68 -27.56 5.63
N ALA A 80 -4.65 -28.33 5.14
CA ALA A 80 -5.68 -28.94 5.98
C ALA A 80 -5.07 -29.87 7.05
N ALA A 81 -4.10 -30.71 6.67
CA ALA A 81 -3.38 -31.58 7.58
C ALA A 81 -2.59 -30.81 8.64
N LYS A 82 -1.85 -29.75 8.25
CA LYS A 82 -1.15 -28.87 9.19
C LYS A 82 -2.12 -28.18 10.14
N ARG A 83 -3.25 -27.68 9.64
CA ARG A 83 -4.29 -27.04 10.45
C ARG A 83 -4.85 -27.99 11.51
N ASP A 84 -5.18 -29.23 11.12
CA ASP A 84 -5.69 -30.21 12.06
C ASP A 84 -4.66 -30.64 13.10
N ALA A 85 -3.40 -30.81 12.70
CA ALA A 85 -2.30 -31.07 13.61
C ALA A 85 -2.12 -29.95 14.65
N THR A 86 -2.11 -28.69 14.20
CA THR A 86 -2.00 -27.49 15.06
C THR A 86 -3.14 -27.40 16.07
N MET A 87 -4.36 -27.76 15.66
CA MET A 87 -5.52 -27.70 16.54
C MET A 87 -5.66 -28.93 17.46
N LYS A 88 -4.96 -30.04 17.19
CA LYS A 88 -5.17 -31.33 17.87
C LYS A 88 -5.02 -31.22 19.39
N THR A 89 -3.88 -30.70 19.85
CA THR A 89 -3.59 -30.59 21.29
C THR A 89 -4.60 -29.68 22.01
N ILE A 90 -5.00 -28.57 21.38
CA ILE A 90 -5.96 -27.63 21.96
C ILE A 90 -7.37 -28.23 21.98
N LYS A 91 -7.76 -28.97 20.94
CA LYS A 91 -9.04 -29.71 20.88
C LYS A 91 -9.09 -30.77 21.99
N GLU A 92 -8.02 -31.50 22.22
CA GLU A 92 -7.92 -32.51 23.30
C GLU A 92 -8.01 -31.89 24.70
N GLU A 93 -7.30 -30.77 24.94
CA GLU A 93 -7.37 -30.03 26.19
C GLU A 93 -8.79 -29.49 26.45
N ARG A 94 -9.42 -28.91 25.42
CA ARG A 94 -10.81 -28.43 25.49
C ARG A 94 -11.78 -29.56 25.82
N LYS A 95 -11.63 -30.72 25.19
CA LYS A 95 -12.48 -31.90 25.44
C LYS A 95 -12.37 -32.35 26.91
N LYS A 96 -11.15 -32.52 27.43
CA LYS A 96 -10.91 -32.93 28.83
C LYS A 96 -11.51 -31.93 29.82
N LEU A 97 -11.33 -30.64 29.58
CA LEU A 97 -11.90 -29.61 30.44
C LEU A 97 -13.42 -29.65 30.43
N PHE A 98 -14.03 -29.80 29.25
CA PHE A 98 -15.49 -29.88 29.12
C PHE A 98 -16.06 -31.12 29.81
N GLU A 99 -15.43 -32.28 29.69
CA GLU A 99 -15.80 -33.51 30.40
C GLU A 99 -15.77 -33.32 31.93
N GLN A 100 -14.74 -32.64 32.45
CA GLN A 100 -14.65 -32.32 33.89
C GLN A 100 -15.74 -31.36 34.36
N LEU A 101 -16.17 -30.42 33.51
CA LEU A 101 -17.27 -29.50 33.84
C LEU A 101 -18.61 -30.20 33.82
N ASN A 102 -18.86 -31.04 32.81
CA ASN A 102 -20.07 -31.85 32.73
C ASN A 102 -20.21 -32.78 33.94
N LYS A 103 -19.12 -33.44 34.34
CA LYS A 103 -19.14 -34.32 35.52
C LYS A 103 -19.51 -33.56 36.80
N ARG A 104 -18.87 -32.40 37.04
CA ARG A 104 -19.19 -31.54 38.20
C ARG A 104 -20.62 -31.03 38.19
N ALA A 105 -21.14 -30.66 37.01
CA ALA A 105 -22.52 -30.22 36.89
C ALA A 105 -23.50 -31.38 37.19
N GLN A 106 -23.22 -32.58 36.66
CA GLN A 106 -24.04 -33.77 36.90
C GLN A 106 -24.07 -34.16 38.38
N ASP A 107 -22.92 -34.14 39.06
CA ASP A 107 -22.81 -34.41 40.50
C ASP A 107 -23.68 -33.46 41.34
N GLU A 108 -23.94 -32.24 40.86
CA GLU A 108 -24.80 -31.23 41.50
C GLU A 108 -26.25 -31.23 41.00
N GLY A 109 -26.61 -32.08 40.03
CA GLY A 109 -27.96 -32.20 39.46
C GLY A 109 -28.24 -31.27 38.27
N PHE A 110 -27.22 -30.93 37.49
CA PHE A 110 -27.31 -30.06 36.32
C PHE A 110 -26.67 -30.70 35.08
N ILE A 111 -27.07 -30.22 33.90
CA ILE A 111 -26.35 -30.46 32.64
C ILE A 111 -25.84 -29.13 32.09
N LEU A 112 -24.72 -29.18 31.40
CA LEU A 112 -24.18 -28.02 30.69
C LEU A 112 -24.43 -28.17 29.19
N GLN A 113 -24.92 -27.10 28.58
CA GLN A 113 -25.09 -27.02 27.14
C GLN A 113 -24.29 -25.85 26.57
N SER A 114 -23.56 -26.08 25.49
CA SER A 114 -22.89 -25.02 24.75
C SER A 114 -23.88 -24.25 23.90
N THR A 115 -23.86 -22.92 24.01
CA THR A 115 -24.62 -21.99 23.18
C THR A 115 -23.67 -20.96 22.55
N PRO A 116 -24.08 -20.25 21.48
CA PRO A 116 -23.26 -19.18 20.90
C PRO A 116 -22.89 -18.06 21.89
N THR A 117 -23.72 -17.84 22.91
CA THR A 117 -23.50 -16.85 23.98
C THR A 117 -22.72 -17.40 25.18
N GLY A 118 -22.42 -18.71 25.23
CA GLY A 118 -21.57 -19.32 26.26
C GLY A 118 -22.02 -20.71 26.71
N LEU A 119 -22.08 -20.90 28.03
CA LEU A 119 -22.48 -22.14 28.66
C LEU A 119 -23.80 -21.94 29.40
N LEU A 120 -24.81 -22.73 29.05
CA LEU A 120 -26.10 -22.75 29.74
C LEU A 120 -26.10 -23.88 30.78
N ILE A 121 -26.45 -23.55 32.03
CA ILE A 121 -26.60 -24.50 33.13
C ILE A 121 -28.09 -24.83 33.26
N ILE A 122 -28.46 -26.09 32.96
CA ILE A 122 -29.85 -26.56 32.95
C ILE A 122 -30.06 -27.51 34.13
N PRO A 123 -31.03 -27.25 35.03
CA PRO A 123 -31.30 -28.14 36.15
C PRO A 123 -31.97 -29.45 35.70
N VAL A 124 -31.69 -30.53 36.42
CA VAL A 124 -32.30 -31.85 36.21
C VAL A 124 -33.14 -32.20 37.44
N VAL A 125 -34.43 -32.48 37.22
CA VAL A 125 -35.38 -32.91 38.26
C VAL A 125 -36.02 -34.20 37.77
N ASP A 126 -36.06 -35.23 38.62
CA ASP A 126 -36.57 -36.58 38.29
C ASP A 126 -35.96 -37.17 37.01
N GLY A 127 -34.66 -36.91 36.80
CA GLY A 127 -33.92 -37.37 35.61
C GLY A 127 -34.24 -36.62 34.32
N LYS A 128 -35.09 -35.58 34.36
CA LYS A 128 -35.46 -34.77 33.19
C LYS A 128 -34.86 -33.36 33.23
N PRO A 129 -34.20 -32.89 32.17
CA PRO A 129 -33.80 -31.50 32.03
C PRO A 129 -35.03 -30.59 32.09
N GLN A 130 -34.96 -29.53 32.89
CA GLN A 130 -36.07 -28.61 33.06
C GLN A 130 -35.95 -27.46 32.07
N SER A 131 -37.02 -27.17 31.33
CA SER A 131 -37.14 -25.93 30.57
C SER A 131 -37.34 -24.74 31.53
N GLU A 132 -37.19 -23.51 31.05
CA GLU A 132 -37.47 -22.32 31.86
C GLU A 132 -38.93 -22.30 32.37
N GLN A 133 -39.88 -22.77 31.54
CA GLN A 133 -41.29 -22.84 31.90
C GLN A 133 -41.53 -23.89 33.00
N ASP A 134 -40.97 -25.08 32.86
CA ASP A 134 -41.11 -26.16 33.86
C ASP A 134 -40.48 -25.78 35.19
N PHE A 135 -39.30 -25.15 35.13
CA PHE A 135 -38.63 -24.61 36.31
C PHE A 135 -39.51 -23.59 37.04
N MET A 136 -40.20 -22.72 36.29
CA MET A 136 -41.14 -21.72 36.83
C MET A 136 -42.44 -22.33 37.38
N SER A 137 -42.77 -23.57 37.08
CA SER A 137 -43.92 -24.28 37.66
C SER A 137 -43.58 -25.07 38.92
N LEU A 138 -42.29 -25.20 39.29
CA LEU A 138 -41.86 -25.90 40.50
C LEU A 138 -42.29 -25.18 41.80
N LYS A 139 -42.41 -25.94 42.89
CA LYS A 139 -42.72 -25.42 44.23
C LYS A 139 -41.65 -24.40 44.67
N PRO A 140 -42.03 -23.31 45.39
CA PRO A 140 -41.10 -22.24 45.79
C PRO A 140 -39.84 -22.74 46.52
N GLU A 141 -40.00 -23.69 47.43
CA GLU A 141 -38.90 -24.27 48.22
C GLU A 141 -37.89 -25.04 47.35
N LEU A 142 -38.37 -25.73 46.32
CA LEU A 142 -37.53 -26.50 45.41
C LEU A 142 -36.78 -25.57 44.45
N LYS A 143 -37.43 -24.52 43.97
CA LYS A 143 -36.78 -23.46 43.18
C LYS A 143 -35.64 -22.79 43.94
N ASP A 144 -35.86 -22.40 45.19
CA ASP A 144 -34.83 -21.75 46.01
C ASP A 144 -33.61 -22.65 46.22
N LYS A 145 -33.83 -23.96 46.47
CA LYS A 145 -32.74 -24.95 46.56
C LYS A 145 -31.95 -25.08 45.27
N ILE A 146 -32.63 -25.21 44.13
CA ILE A 146 -31.96 -25.33 42.82
C ILE A 146 -31.20 -24.05 42.48
N GLN A 147 -31.78 -22.88 42.76
CA GLN A 147 -31.17 -21.59 42.50
C GLN A 147 -29.87 -21.40 43.31
N LYS A 148 -29.88 -21.72 44.61
CA LYS A 148 -28.67 -21.67 45.45
C LYS A 148 -27.56 -22.61 44.96
N LYS A 149 -27.93 -23.83 44.54
CA LYS A 149 -26.96 -24.76 43.93
C LYS A 149 -26.42 -24.23 42.61
N LYS A 150 -27.28 -23.66 41.76
CA LYS A 150 -26.91 -23.06 40.48
C LYS A 150 -25.93 -21.90 40.66
N GLU A 151 -26.13 -21.05 41.67
CA GLU A 151 -25.23 -19.95 41.99
C GLU A 151 -23.86 -20.45 42.46
N LYS A 152 -23.83 -21.43 43.36
CA LYS A 152 -22.59 -22.05 43.83
C LYS A 152 -21.82 -22.70 42.68
N LEU A 153 -22.50 -23.50 41.87
CA LEU A 153 -21.94 -24.14 40.68
C LEU A 153 -21.43 -23.09 39.68
N SER A 154 -22.16 -21.99 39.47
CA SER A 154 -21.74 -20.89 38.59
C SER A 154 -20.44 -20.23 39.04
N ILE A 155 -20.24 -20.06 40.36
CA ILE A 155 -18.97 -19.56 40.93
C ILE A 155 -17.84 -20.55 40.65
N ASP A 156 -18.06 -21.83 40.91
CA ASP A 156 -17.06 -22.89 40.76
C ASP A 156 -16.66 -23.12 39.29
N LEU A 157 -17.60 -22.97 38.36
CA LEU A 157 -17.36 -23.12 36.93
C LEU A 157 -16.68 -21.88 36.30
N ARG A 158 -16.70 -20.72 36.97
CA ARG A 158 -16.20 -19.45 36.41
C ARG A 158 -14.74 -19.52 35.97
N SER A 159 -13.88 -20.18 36.74
CA SER A 159 -12.45 -20.36 36.42
C SER A 159 -12.27 -21.21 35.16
N ALA A 160 -13.04 -22.28 35.01
CA ALA A 160 -12.99 -23.16 33.87
C ALA A 160 -13.58 -22.54 32.60
N VAL A 161 -14.64 -21.73 32.71
CA VAL A 161 -15.16 -20.94 31.58
C VAL A 161 -14.10 -19.95 31.08
N ARG A 162 -13.36 -19.31 32.00
CA ARG A 162 -12.22 -18.45 31.62
C ARG A 162 -11.12 -19.26 30.91
N HIS A 163 -10.81 -20.46 31.41
CA HIS A 163 -9.84 -21.35 30.76
C HIS A 163 -10.28 -21.75 29.35
N LEU A 164 -11.55 -22.10 29.15
CA LEU A 164 -12.13 -22.40 27.84
C LEU A 164 -11.97 -21.23 26.85
N ARG A 165 -12.27 -20.00 27.27
CA ARG A 165 -12.03 -18.79 26.46
C ARG A 165 -10.54 -18.59 26.15
N GLY A 166 -9.67 -18.89 27.11
CA GLY A 166 -8.22 -18.88 26.90
C GLY A 166 -7.78 -19.87 25.83
N LEU A 167 -8.38 -21.07 25.77
CA LEU A 167 -8.13 -22.05 24.71
C LEU A 167 -8.61 -21.56 23.34
N GLU A 168 -9.76 -20.89 23.26
CA GLU A 168 -10.22 -20.27 22.00
C GLU A 168 -9.24 -19.19 21.51
N GLY A 169 -8.71 -18.37 22.42
CA GLY A 169 -7.64 -17.42 22.11
C GLY A 169 -6.38 -18.09 21.55
N LYS A 170 -5.94 -19.19 22.18
CA LYS A 170 -4.82 -20.00 21.69
C LYS A 170 -5.07 -20.60 20.31
N VAL A 171 -6.29 -21.05 20.00
CA VAL A 171 -6.65 -21.53 18.66
C VAL A 171 -6.47 -20.43 17.63
N ASN A 172 -7.01 -19.24 17.89
CA ASN A 172 -6.91 -18.12 16.95
C ASN A 172 -5.45 -17.69 16.74
N GLU A 173 -4.65 -17.60 17.80
CA GLU A 173 -3.23 -17.26 17.69
C GLU A 173 -2.45 -18.33 16.92
N ALA A 174 -2.70 -19.61 17.21
CA ALA A 174 -2.02 -20.72 16.53
C ALA A 174 -2.39 -20.78 15.04
N LEU A 175 -3.66 -20.54 14.69
CA LEU A 175 -4.10 -20.45 13.29
C LEU A 175 -3.50 -19.23 12.60
N LYS A 176 -3.42 -18.07 13.26
CA LYS A 176 -2.79 -16.88 12.68
C LYS A 176 -1.31 -17.14 12.38
N LYS A 177 -0.58 -17.77 13.30
CA LYS A 177 0.84 -18.15 13.10
C LYS A 177 0.99 -19.14 11.96
N LEU A 178 0.18 -20.21 11.93
CA LEU A 178 0.21 -21.19 10.84
C LEU A 178 -0.05 -20.53 9.48
N ASN A 179 -1.06 -19.67 9.39
CA ASN A 179 -1.40 -18.97 8.15
C ASN A 179 -0.23 -18.08 7.70
N HIS A 180 0.39 -17.36 8.63
CA HIS A 180 1.54 -16.51 8.34
C HIS A 180 2.75 -17.33 7.88
N GLU A 181 3.06 -18.46 8.53
CA GLU A 181 4.16 -19.34 8.14
C GLU A 181 3.97 -19.93 6.73
N VAL A 182 2.76 -20.40 6.44
CA VAL A 182 2.41 -20.97 5.13
C VAL A 182 2.46 -19.90 4.05
N ALA A 183 1.86 -18.73 4.29
CA ALA A 183 1.91 -17.61 3.35
C ALA A 183 3.34 -17.13 3.14
N HIS A 184 4.14 -17.01 4.21
CA HIS A 184 5.54 -16.60 4.14
C HIS A 184 6.32 -17.53 3.22
N TYR A 185 6.22 -18.85 3.39
CA TYR A 185 6.95 -19.79 2.55
C TYR A 185 6.64 -19.61 1.04
N VAL A 186 5.37 -19.40 0.71
CA VAL A 186 4.93 -19.20 -0.68
C VAL A 186 5.40 -17.85 -1.22
N ILE A 187 5.18 -16.77 -0.48
CA ILE A 187 5.50 -15.40 -0.91
C ILE A 187 7.01 -15.21 -1.01
N ASP A 188 7.78 -15.75 -0.06
CA ASP A 188 9.24 -15.65 -0.05
C ASP A 188 9.83 -16.24 -1.33
N HIS A 189 9.36 -17.42 -1.75
CA HIS A 189 9.76 -18.03 -3.01
C HIS A 189 9.48 -17.15 -4.23
N LEU A 190 8.28 -16.56 -4.33
CA LEU A 190 7.89 -15.69 -5.44
C LEU A 190 8.69 -14.37 -5.48
N VAL A 191 8.97 -13.81 -4.30
CA VAL A 191 9.66 -12.53 -4.18
C VAL A 191 11.18 -12.70 -4.40
N ASP A 192 11.76 -13.82 -3.99
CA ASP A 192 13.21 -14.07 -4.08
C ASP A 192 13.73 -14.08 -5.52
N ASP A 193 12.95 -14.61 -6.47
CA ASP A 193 13.28 -14.57 -7.90
C ASP A 193 13.45 -13.12 -8.40
N ILE A 194 12.60 -12.22 -7.94
CA ILE A 194 12.65 -10.80 -8.29
C ILE A 194 13.78 -10.10 -7.52
N LYS A 195 13.95 -10.38 -6.23
CA LYS A 195 15.07 -9.82 -5.45
C LYS A 195 16.42 -10.18 -6.08
N GLU A 196 16.61 -11.42 -6.54
CA GLU A 196 17.85 -11.84 -7.19
C GLU A 196 18.09 -11.09 -8.50
N LYS A 197 17.04 -10.90 -9.31
CA LYS A 197 17.09 -10.08 -10.54
C LYS A 197 17.50 -8.63 -10.27
N TYR A 198 17.04 -8.06 -9.15
CA TYR A 198 17.28 -6.67 -8.76
C TYR A 198 18.34 -6.50 -7.66
N LYS A 199 19.16 -7.51 -7.36
CA LYS A 199 20.11 -7.50 -6.22
C LYS A 199 21.10 -6.32 -6.17
N LYS A 200 21.36 -5.69 -7.32
CA LYS A 200 22.22 -4.51 -7.44
C LYS A 200 21.52 -3.20 -7.09
N PHE A 201 20.20 -3.20 -6.96
CA PHE A 201 19.36 -2.03 -6.66
C PHE A 201 18.80 -2.18 -5.24
N THR A 202 19.51 -1.65 -4.25
CA THR A 202 19.17 -1.76 -2.83
C THR A 202 17.79 -1.20 -2.50
N GLU A 203 17.38 -0.11 -3.15
CA GLU A 203 16.05 0.49 -2.99
C GLU A 203 14.94 -0.45 -3.43
N VAL A 204 15.12 -1.14 -4.57
CA VAL A 204 14.16 -2.14 -5.08
C VAL A 204 14.08 -3.33 -4.12
N VAL A 205 15.22 -3.86 -3.69
CA VAL A 205 15.25 -4.99 -2.75
C VAL A 205 14.58 -4.64 -1.42
N THR A 206 14.76 -3.41 -0.95
CA THR A 206 14.10 -2.90 0.26
C THR A 206 12.59 -2.80 0.04
N TYR A 207 12.16 -2.20 -1.07
CA TYR A 207 10.75 -2.12 -1.41
C TYR A 207 10.08 -3.51 -1.54
N LEU A 208 10.75 -4.48 -2.17
CA LEU A 208 10.23 -5.86 -2.28
C LEU A 208 10.03 -6.53 -0.91
N LYS A 209 10.88 -6.24 0.07
CA LYS A 209 10.69 -6.71 1.45
C LYS A 209 9.48 -6.03 2.11
N GLU A 210 9.28 -4.74 1.87
CA GLU A 210 8.10 -4.02 2.36
C GLU A 210 6.81 -4.57 1.75
N VAL A 211 6.82 -4.85 0.44
CA VAL A 211 5.72 -5.52 -0.27
C VAL A 211 5.44 -6.89 0.34
N GLN A 212 6.47 -7.72 0.55
CA GLN A 212 6.34 -9.04 1.17
C GLN A 212 5.67 -8.95 2.55
N ASN A 213 6.13 -8.04 3.41
CA ASN A 213 5.55 -7.86 4.74
C ASN A 213 4.10 -7.37 4.68
N ASP A 214 3.79 -6.40 3.81
CA ASP A 214 2.43 -5.90 3.65
C ASP A 214 1.47 -6.99 3.16
N ILE A 215 1.90 -7.86 2.24
CA ILE A 215 1.09 -9.01 1.81
C ILE A 215 0.85 -9.97 2.98
N LEU A 216 1.86 -10.24 3.82
CA LEU A 216 1.75 -11.13 4.98
C LEU A 216 0.84 -10.57 6.07
N ASP A 217 0.85 -9.27 6.30
CA ASP A 217 -0.04 -8.60 7.25
C ASP A 217 -1.49 -8.57 6.73
N ASN A 218 -1.67 -8.61 5.41
CA ASN A 218 -2.96 -8.49 4.74
C ASN A 218 -3.38 -9.74 3.94
N ILE A 219 -2.96 -10.94 4.36
CA ILE A 219 -3.25 -12.22 3.66
C ILE A 219 -4.74 -12.37 3.31
N THR A 220 -5.64 -11.92 4.19
CA THR A 220 -7.09 -12.02 3.99
C THR A 220 -7.58 -11.26 2.75
N GLU A 221 -6.90 -10.20 2.31
CA GLU A 221 -7.22 -9.47 1.09
C GLU A 221 -6.98 -10.32 -0.17
N PHE A 222 -6.00 -11.23 -0.11
CA PHE A 222 -5.62 -12.12 -1.20
C PHE A 222 -6.41 -13.43 -1.20
N LEU A 223 -7.02 -13.80 -0.07
CA LEU A 223 -7.86 -14.99 0.06
C LEU A 223 -9.33 -14.76 -0.26
N LYS A 224 -9.77 -13.51 -0.35
CA LYS A 224 -11.09 -13.20 -0.89
C LYS A 224 -11.11 -13.71 -2.32
N GLU A 225 -11.97 -14.68 -2.61
CA GLU A 225 -12.23 -15.07 -3.99
C GLU A 225 -12.60 -13.79 -4.75
N ASN A 226 -12.19 -13.72 -6.01
CA ASN A 226 -12.90 -12.89 -6.95
C ASN A 226 -14.30 -13.52 -7.04
N GLU A 227 -15.15 -13.26 -6.04
CA GLU A 227 -16.58 -13.23 -6.29
C GLU A 227 -16.69 -12.22 -7.42
N ASP A 228 -16.77 -12.72 -8.65
CA ASP A 228 -17.51 -12.08 -9.72
C ASP A 228 -18.87 -11.80 -9.11
N SER A 229 -18.94 -10.63 -8.48
CA SER A 229 -20.10 -10.12 -7.80
C SER A 229 -21.14 -9.94 -8.88
N SER A 230 -21.95 -10.98 -9.07
CA SER A 230 -23.24 -10.94 -9.75
C SER A 230 -24.24 -10.03 -9.04
N SER A 231 -23.79 -9.26 -8.04
CA SER A 231 -24.43 -8.06 -7.51
C SER A 231 -23.95 -6.82 -8.28
N ASP A 232 -24.38 -6.71 -9.55
CA ASP A 232 -24.27 -5.53 -10.43
C ASP A 232 -24.92 -4.24 -9.87
N PHE A 233 -25.36 -4.25 -8.61
CA PHE A 233 -25.94 -3.11 -7.90
C PHE A 233 -25.02 -2.46 -6.86
N LEU A 234 -23.93 -3.13 -6.45
CA LEU A 234 -22.87 -2.53 -5.66
C LEU A 234 -21.65 -2.38 -6.55
N ALA A 235 -21.66 -1.24 -7.25
CA ALA A 235 -20.64 -0.67 -8.10
C ALA A 235 -19.26 -1.40 -8.16
N PRO A 236 -18.72 -1.66 -9.37
CA PRO A 236 -17.43 -2.34 -9.63
C PRO A 236 -16.16 -1.71 -9.00
N TRP A 237 -16.30 -0.58 -8.30
CA TRP A 237 -15.22 0.16 -7.64
C TRP A 237 -14.98 -0.24 -6.17
N MET A 238 -15.94 -0.90 -5.49
CA MET A 238 -15.76 -1.43 -4.13
C MET A 238 -15.05 -2.79 -4.13
N SER A 239 -15.03 -3.47 -5.28
CA SER A 239 -14.48 -4.82 -5.47
C SER A 239 -13.05 -4.83 -6.02
N LYS A 240 -12.48 -3.68 -6.42
CA LYS A 240 -11.05 -3.62 -6.71
C LYS A 240 -10.29 -3.67 -5.40
N ILE A 241 -9.74 -4.85 -5.10
CA ILE A 241 -8.69 -5.07 -4.10
C ILE A 241 -7.72 -3.87 -4.18
N PRO A 242 -7.26 -3.28 -3.05
CA PRO A 242 -6.36 -2.12 -3.03
C PRO A 242 -4.94 -2.44 -3.54
N LEU A 243 -4.82 -3.17 -4.66
CA LEU A 243 -3.58 -3.61 -5.27
C LEU A 243 -2.79 -2.48 -5.91
N LYS A 244 -3.44 -1.32 -6.13
CA LYS A 244 -2.76 -0.09 -6.58
C LYS A 244 -1.54 0.23 -5.71
N LYS A 245 -1.56 -0.11 -4.41
CA LYS A 245 -0.42 0.08 -3.50
C LYS A 245 0.84 -0.72 -3.87
N TYR A 246 0.72 -1.73 -4.73
CA TYR A 246 1.83 -2.53 -5.24
C TYR A 246 2.25 -2.16 -6.67
N GLU A 247 1.56 -1.20 -7.30
CA GLU A 247 1.92 -0.74 -8.64
C GLU A 247 3.22 0.08 -8.63
N VAL A 248 3.82 0.18 -9.82
CA VAL A 248 4.99 1.03 -10.05
C VAL A 248 4.60 2.12 -11.03
N ASN A 249 4.70 3.38 -10.60
CA ASN A 249 4.47 4.52 -11.46
C ASN A 249 5.78 4.97 -12.12
N VAL A 250 6.03 4.50 -13.33
CA VAL A 250 7.20 4.92 -14.14
C VAL A 250 6.92 6.30 -14.73
N ILE A 251 7.56 7.33 -14.16
CA ILE A 251 7.38 8.71 -14.61
C ILE A 251 8.39 9.14 -15.67
N ILE A 252 9.57 8.50 -15.68
CA ILE A 252 10.63 8.69 -16.67
C ILE A 252 11.06 7.32 -17.18
N ASP A 253 10.91 7.14 -18.49
CA ASP A 253 11.41 5.98 -19.23
C ASP A 253 12.35 6.47 -20.34
N ASN A 254 13.62 6.09 -20.22
CA ASN A 254 14.67 6.49 -21.14
C ASN A 254 15.05 5.36 -22.10
N SER A 255 14.25 4.29 -22.20
CA SER A 255 14.53 3.13 -23.06
C SER A 255 14.81 3.46 -24.54
N SER A 256 14.26 4.55 -25.07
CA SER A 256 14.47 4.99 -26.46
C SER A 256 15.62 5.97 -26.64
N LEU A 257 16.24 6.47 -25.57
CA LEU A 257 17.33 7.44 -25.65
C LEU A 257 18.66 6.78 -26.05
N GLN A 258 19.46 7.51 -26.82
CA GLN A 258 20.81 7.11 -27.23
C GLN A 258 21.91 7.96 -26.57
N GLY A 259 21.51 9.00 -25.84
CA GLY A 259 22.39 9.90 -25.10
C GLY A 259 21.58 10.72 -24.09
N ALA A 260 22.15 11.82 -23.62
CA ALA A 260 21.43 12.72 -22.71
C ALA A 260 20.21 13.38 -23.40
N PRO A 261 19.12 13.64 -22.68
CA PRO A 261 17.94 14.29 -23.24
C PRO A 261 18.18 15.78 -23.51
N VAL A 262 17.58 16.30 -24.58
CA VAL A 262 17.48 17.74 -24.87
C VAL A 262 16.00 18.08 -24.96
N ILE A 263 15.48 18.80 -23.97
CA ILE A 263 14.06 19.18 -23.90
C ILE A 263 13.94 20.67 -24.10
N ILE A 264 13.02 21.08 -24.95
CA ILE A 264 12.61 22.47 -25.11
C ILE A 264 11.22 22.61 -24.50
N GLU A 265 11.07 23.48 -23.51
CA GLU A 265 9.78 23.77 -22.89
C GLU A 265 9.33 25.17 -23.30
N HIS A 266 8.29 25.20 -24.15
CA HIS A 266 7.73 26.43 -24.69
C HIS A 266 6.72 27.08 -23.75
N ASN A 267 6.10 26.31 -22.85
CA ASN A 267 5.14 26.81 -21.88
C ASN A 267 5.58 26.40 -20.45
N PRO A 268 6.60 27.09 -19.89
CA PRO A 268 7.25 26.75 -18.64
C PRO A 268 6.39 27.14 -17.41
N THR A 269 5.15 26.66 -17.37
CA THR A 269 4.32 26.72 -16.16
C THR A 269 4.93 25.85 -15.06
N TYR A 270 4.61 26.14 -13.80
CA TYR A 270 5.11 25.36 -12.67
C TYR A 270 4.81 23.87 -12.83
N ARG A 271 3.59 23.52 -13.24
CA ARG A 271 3.16 22.13 -13.46
C ARG A 271 3.90 21.45 -14.62
N ASN A 272 4.24 22.20 -15.66
CA ASN A 272 4.98 21.66 -16.80
C ASN A 272 6.45 21.46 -16.45
N LEU A 273 7.07 22.37 -15.68
CA LEU A 273 8.47 22.24 -15.28
C LEU A 273 8.67 21.15 -14.22
N PHE A 274 7.95 21.25 -13.10
CA PHE A 274 8.14 20.43 -11.91
C PHE A 274 7.23 19.21 -11.88
N GLY A 275 6.38 18.99 -12.87
CA GLY A 275 5.42 17.90 -12.84
C GLY A 275 4.18 18.23 -12.03
N ARG A 276 3.29 17.26 -11.92
CA ARG A 276 1.97 17.44 -11.31
C ARG A 276 1.46 16.15 -10.70
N ILE A 277 0.52 16.31 -9.79
CA ILE A 277 -0.28 15.23 -9.24
C ILE A 277 -1.69 15.43 -9.79
N GLU A 278 -2.20 14.43 -10.53
CA GLU A 278 -3.55 14.46 -11.07
C GLU A 278 -4.57 14.03 -10.02
N LYS A 279 -5.80 14.50 -10.18
CA LYS A 279 -6.94 14.18 -9.32
C LYS A 279 -8.07 13.67 -10.21
N GLU A 280 -8.62 12.53 -9.86
CA GLU A 280 -9.80 11.98 -10.52
C GLU A 280 -11.05 12.30 -9.71
N ALA A 281 -12.08 12.81 -10.38
CA ALA A 281 -13.40 13.01 -9.78
C ALA A 281 -14.17 11.68 -9.84
N GLN A 282 -14.41 11.07 -8.68
CA GLN A 282 -15.23 9.87 -8.55
C GLN A 282 -16.43 10.19 -7.66
N LEU A 283 -17.64 10.13 -8.22
CA LEU A 283 -18.91 10.51 -7.56
C LEU A 283 -18.87 11.89 -6.86
N GLY A 284 -18.23 12.88 -7.50
CA GLY A 284 -18.10 14.23 -6.95
C GLY A 284 -17.02 14.40 -5.86
N VAL A 285 -16.32 13.33 -5.48
CA VAL A 285 -15.15 13.37 -4.60
C VAL A 285 -13.89 13.34 -5.44
N LEU A 286 -12.97 14.29 -5.21
CA LEU A 286 -11.65 14.27 -5.83
C LEU A 286 -10.74 13.31 -5.07
N THR A 287 -10.19 12.33 -5.79
CA THR A 287 -9.25 11.34 -5.25
C THR A 287 -7.92 11.41 -6.00
N THR A 288 -6.83 11.05 -5.34
CA THR A 288 -5.49 10.97 -5.93
C THR A 288 -4.69 9.85 -5.27
N ASP A 289 -3.76 9.30 -6.02
CA ASP A 289 -2.81 8.30 -5.54
C ASP A 289 -1.46 8.46 -6.27
N PHE A 290 -0.41 7.78 -5.82
CA PHE A 290 0.94 7.95 -6.36
C PHE A 290 1.07 7.55 -7.85
N THR A 291 0.12 6.78 -8.38
CA THR A 291 0.09 6.43 -9.81
C THR A 291 -0.33 7.61 -10.69
N MET A 292 -0.94 8.64 -10.10
CA MET A 292 -1.34 9.89 -10.77
C MET A 292 -0.25 10.97 -10.73
N ILE A 293 0.98 10.61 -10.33
CA ILE A 293 2.13 11.52 -10.39
C ILE A 293 2.68 11.54 -11.81
N HIS A 294 2.87 12.73 -12.37
CA HIS A 294 3.41 12.92 -13.72
C HIS A 294 4.67 13.77 -13.72
N ALA A 295 5.66 13.31 -14.49
CA ALA A 295 6.91 14.02 -14.73
C ALA A 295 6.70 15.34 -15.51
N GLY A 296 7.37 16.38 -15.02
CA GLY A 296 7.58 17.63 -15.76
C GLY A 296 8.81 17.60 -16.67
N SER A 297 9.04 18.72 -17.37
CA SER A 297 10.15 18.91 -18.30
C SER A 297 11.51 18.89 -17.60
N LEU A 298 11.61 19.28 -16.32
CA LEU A 298 12.85 19.09 -15.54
C LEU A 298 13.20 17.62 -15.34
N HIS A 299 12.19 16.78 -15.08
CA HIS A 299 12.40 15.35 -14.93
C HIS A 299 12.85 14.71 -16.25
N LYS A 300 12.19 15.07 -17.35
CA LYS A 300 12.49 14.56 -18.70
C LYS A 300 13.86 15.00 -19.20
N ALA A 301 14.32 16.17 -18.78
CA ALA A 301 15.61 16.74 -19.17
C ALA A 301 16.75 16.40 -18.19
N ASN A 302 16.46 15.70 -17.10
CA ASN A 302 17.44 15.37 -16.08
C ASN A 302 18.56 14.49 -16.65
N GLY A 303 19.81 14.78 -16.29
CA GLY A 303 21.01 14.22 -16.91
C GLY A 303 21.43 14.88 -18.23
N GLY A 304 20.66 15.84 -18.74
CA GLY A 304 20.89 16.50 -20.02
C GLY A 304 20.62 18.00 -19.99
N PHE A 305 19.78 18.46 -20.92
CA PHE A 305 19.60 19.87 -21.22
C PHE A 305 18.13 20.26 -21.25
N LEU A 306 17.80 21.39 -20.59
CA LEU A 306 16.51 22.04 -20.68
C LEU A 306 16.68 23.43 -21.28
N VAL A 307 16.04 23.67 -22.42
CA VAL A 307 16.02 24.96 -23.11
C VAL A 307 14.71 25.67 -22.79
N LEU A 308 14.80 26.91 -22.31
CA LEU A 308 13.66 27.73 -21.91
C LEU A 308 13.74 29.12 -22.53
N THR A 309 12.59 29.67 -22.89
CA THR A 309 12.47 31.09 -23.24
C THR A 309 12.24 31.92 -21.98
N VAL A 310 13.08 32.92 -21.75
CA VAL A 310 13.07 33.75 -20.53
C VAL A 310 11.75 34.51 -20.40
N GLU A 311 11.26 35.07 -21.51
CA GLU A 311 9.99 35.79 -21.59
C GLU A 311 8.83 34.94 -21.05
N GLU A 312 8.77 33.65 -21.43
CA GLU A 312 7.72 32.73 -21.00
C GLU A 312 7.92 32.26 -19.56
N LEU A 313 9.17 32.07 -19.14
CA LEU A 313 9.51 31.68 -17.77
C LEU A 313 9.11 32.74 -16.74
N LEU A 314 9.34 34.03 -17.06
CA LEU A 314 9.00 35.14 -16.18
C LEU A 314 7.49 35.45 -16.14
N LYS A 315 6.74 35.16 -17.22
CA LYS A 315 5.27 35.31 -17.25
C LYS A 315 4.57 34.35 -16.30
N ASN A 316 5.16 33.18 -16.05
CA ASN A 316 4.55 32.12 -15.25
C ASN A 316 4.93 32.26 -13.78
N LEU A 317 3.93 32.59 -12.94
CA LEU A 317 4.10 32.74 -11.50
C LEU A 317 4.77 31.49 -10.88
N PHE A 318 5.68 31.71 -9.93
CA PHE A 318 6.48 30.71 -9.23
C PHE A 318 7.48 29.88 -10.05
N SER A 319 7.46 29.97 -11.39
CA SER A 319 8.28 29.10 -12.24
C SER A 319 9.75 29.50 -12.21
N TRP A 320 10.04 30.82 -12.20
CA TRP A 320 11.41 31.34 -12.03
C TRP A 320 12.02 30.97 -10.68
N GLU A 321 11.32 31.30 -9.59
CA GLU A 321 11.77 31.02 -8.22
C GLU A 321 11.87 29.52 -7.93
N GLY A 322 10.91 28.73 -8.40
CA GLY A 322 10.96 27.27 -8.33
C GLY A 322 12.19 26.72 -9.05
N LEU A 323 12.53 27.27 -10.22
CA LEU A 323 13.67 26.79 -11.01
C LEU A 323 14.99 27.11 -10.29
N LYS A 324 15.14 28.35 -9.80
CA LYS A 324 16.30 28.73 -8.97
C LYS A 324 16.44 27.79 -7.76
N THR A 325 15.35 27.57 -7.03
CA THR A 325 15.33 26.70 -5.85
C THR A 325 15.75 25.26 -6.18
N ALA A 326 15.20 24.68 -7.25
CA ALA A 326 15.55 23.33 -7.67
C ALA A 326 17.02 23.19 -8.10
N LEU A 327 17.55 24.18 -8.82
CA LEU A 327 18.96 24.23 -9.23
C LEU A 327 19.91 24.41 -8.04
N MET A 328 19.56 25.29 -7.09
CA MET A 328 20.37 25.53 -5.89
C MET A 328 20.40 24.30 -4.96
N ASN A 329 19.25 23.63 -4.79
CA ASN A 329 19.14 22.46 -3.92
C ASN A 329 19.55 21.15 -4.60
N GLY A 330 19.74 21.16 -5.92
CA GLY A 330 20.05 19.97 -6.71
C GLY A 330 18.97 18.90 -6.64
N ARG A 331 17.69 19.29 -6.52
CA ARG A 331 16.55 18.36 -6.39
C ARG A 331 15.29 18.90 -7.08
N ILE A 332 14.54 18.01 -7.69
CA ILE A 332 13.19 18.27 -8.21
C ILE A 332 12.18 17.85 -7.14
N ILE A 333 11.28 18.76 -6.80
CA ILE A 333 10.19 18.51 -5.86
C ILE A 333 8.88 18.78 -6.59
N ILE A 334 7.99 17.78 -6.61
CA ILE A 334 6.63 17.93 -7.12
C ILE A 334 5.77 18.47 -5.97
N GLU A 335 5.25 19.67 -6.16
CA GLU A 335 4.37 20.34 -5.19
C GLU A 335 3.11 20.85 -5.91
N GLU A 336 1.99 20.96 -5.19
CA GLU A 336 0.83 21.66 -5.71
C GLU A 336 0.97 23.17 -5.46
N ALA A 337 0.99 23.98 -6.53
CA ALA A 337 1.11 25.44 -6.43
C ALA A 337 0.00 26.09 -5.58
N GLY A 338 -1.17 25.43 -5.44
CA GLY A 338 -2.26 25.87 -4.56
C GLY A 338 -1.97 25.73 -3.06
N GLU A 339 -1.09 24.80 -2.66
CA GLU A 339 -0.62 24.69 -1.27
C GLU A 339 0.26 25.90 -0.89
N ARG A 340 1.10 26.39 -1.82
CA ARG A 340 1.95 27.58 -1.59
C ARG A 340 1.15 28.86 -1.35
N LEU A 341 -0.05 28.95 -1.90
CA LEU A 341 -0.96 30.07 -1.72
C LEU A 341 -1.92 29.88 -0.52
N GLY A 342 -1.83 28.77 0.22
CA GLY A 342 -2.66 28.49 1.40
C GLY A 342 -4.12 28.14 1.09
N PHE A 343 -4.46 27.85 -0.17
CA PHE A 343 -5.85 27.59 -0.59
C PHE A 343 -6.29 26.12 -0.42
N ILE A 344 -5.37 25.21 -0.13
CA ILE A 344 -5.63 23.77 0.00
C ILE A 344 -5.35 23.35 1.44
N THR A 345 -6.39 22.92 2.17
CA THR A 345 -6.32 22.49 3.58
C THR A 345 -6.27 20.97 3.74
N THR A 346 -6.34 20.22 2.65
CA THR A 346 -6.27 18.76 2.66
C THR A 346 -4.83 18.28 2.49
N ARG A 347 -4.45 17.20 3.19
CA ARG A 347 -3.11 16.60 3.11
C ARG A 347 -2.88 16.06 1.68
N GLY A 348 -2.08 16.78 0.88
CA GLY A 348 -1.65 16.35 -0.45
C GLY A 348 -0.58 15.26 -0.40
N LEU A 349 -0.39 14.56 -1.52
CA LEU A 349 0.76 13.67 -1.72
C LEU A 349 2.05 14.50 -1.76
N LYS A 350 3.09 14.00 -1.10
CA LYS A 350 4.44 14.58 -1.06
C LYS A 350 5.45 13.54 -1.55
N PRO A 351 5.59 13.36 -2.87
CA PRO A 351 6.50 12.38 -3.44
C PRO A 351 7.96 12.70 -3.05
N ALA A 352 8.76 11.65 -2.85
CA ALA A 352 10.18 11.80 -2.57
C ALA A 352 10.87 12.66 -3.66
N PRO A 353 11.73 13.62 -3.27
CA PRO A 353 12.45 14.45 -4.22
C PRO A 353 13.38 13.63 -5.12
N ILE A 354 13.55 14.07 -6.36
CA ILE A 354 14.45 13.42 -7.34
C ILE A 354 15.74 14.25 -7.46
N PRO A 355 16.94 13.64 -7.35
CA PRO A 355 18.20 14.34 -7.59
C PRO A 355 18.23 15.00 -8.97
N LEU A 356 18.63 16.27 -9.01
CA LEU A 356 18.69 17.07 -10.24
C LEU A 356 20.15 17.24 -10.68
N ASN A 357 20.45 16.79 -11.90
CA ASN A 357 21.71 17.04 -12.58
C ASN A 357 21.40 17.49 -14.02
N ILE A 358 21.34 18.79 -14.25
CA ILE A 358 20.88 19.34 -15.54
C ILE A 358 21.68 20.57 -15.94
N LYS A 359 21.75 20.83 -17.25
CA LYS A 359 22.17 22.13 -17.79
C LYS A 359 20.98 22.89 -18.38
N VAL A 360 20.63 24.02 -17.78
CA VAL A 360 19.56 24.89 -18.27
C VAL A 360 20.12 25.94 -19.23
N VAL A 361 19.49 26.08 -20.40
CA VAL A 361 19.83 27.09 -21.41
C VAL A 361 18.67 28.05 -21.56
N LEU A 362 18.88 29.29 -21.09
CA LEU A 362 17.89 30.35 -21.21
C LEU A 362 18.08 31.12 -22.52
N LEU A 363 17.02 31.26 -23.30
CA LEU A 363 16.94 32.04 -24.53
C LEU A 363 16.14 33.31 -24.25
N GLY A 364 16.70 34.48 -24.59
CA GLY A 364 15.98 35.74 -24.39
C GLY A 364 16.62 36.93 -25.09
N ASN A 365 16.01 38.10 -24.93
CA ASN A 365 16.59 39.38 -25.33
C ASN A 365 17.71 39.81 -24.34
N PRO A 366 18.81 40.44 -24.79
CA PRO A 366 19.83 41.03 -23.92
C PRO A 366 19.30 41.88 -22.76
N LEU A 367 18.21 42.63 -22.96
CA LEU A 367 17.63 43.47 -21.91
C LEU A 367 17.14 42.63 -20.71
N LEU A 368 16.50 41.48 -20.97
CA LEU A 368 15.99 40.61 -19.91
C LEU A 368 17.10 39.98 -19.09
N TYR A 369 18.24 39.68 -19.72
CA TYR A 369 19.42 39.21 -19.00
C TYR A 369 19.87 40.24 -17.95
N HIS A 370 19.94 41.52 -18.32
CA HIS A 370 20.33 42.57 -17.38
C HIS A 370 19.30 42.79 -16.27
N ILE A 371 18.00 42.72 -16.59
CA ILE A 371 16.93 42.84 -15.59
C ILE A 371 17.03 41.73 -14.55
N ILE A 372 17.12 40.47 -14.98
CA ILE A 372 17.24 39.32 -14.07
C ILE A 372 18.51 39.44 -13.23
N TYR A 373 19.65 39.79 -13.86
CA TYR A 373 20.91 39.97 -13.16
C TYR A 373 20.85 41.02 -12.05
N MET A 374 20.12 42.12 -12.26
CA MET A 374 19.95 43.17 -11.23
C MET A 374 18.96 42.78 -10.13
N MET A 375 17.97 41.92 -10.42
CA MET A 375 16.98 41.49 -9.43
C MET A 375 17.51 40.38 -8.50
N ASP A 376 18.49 39.60 -8.98
CA ASP A 376 19.10 38.48 -8.24
C ASP A 376 20.48 38.81 -7.62
N MET A 377 20.99 40.04 -7.80
CA MET A 377 22.09 40.60 -6.99
C MET A 377 21.55 41.14 -5.67
#